data_AF-A0A5C4JXX4-F1
#
_entry.id   AF-A0A5C4JXX4-F1
#
_cell.length_a   1.000
_cell.length_b   1.000
_cell.length_c   1.000
_cell.angle_alpha   90.00
_cell.angle_beta   90.00
_cell.angle_gamma   90.00
#
_symmetry.space_group_name_H-M   'P 1'
#
loop_
_entity.id
_entity.type
_entity.pdbx_description
1 polymer ?
#
loop_
_entity_poly.entity_id
_entity_poly.type
_entity_poly.pdbx_seq_one_letter_code
_entity_poly.pdbx_strand_id
1 'polypeptide(L)'
;MPADIFTLHAAVTSRPEDRLECLYGQLTDKGLPDAEARTEVARIAAREVWDAFAVQLRHHRAAGHQMDASVLAVALGSLQGLTLPLLRHSGNVAYASRAVGTARRRLQYNGGLLHRLHPHNNPAFNDADAALEALEAFLAQSRPNAA
;
A
#
# COMPACT_ATOMS: atom_id res chain seq x y z
N MET A 1 18.01 -6.71 -28.92
CA MET A 1 16.75 -6.00 -28.68
C MET A 1 16.22 -6.42 -27.32
N PRO A 2 16.53 -5.70 -26.22
CA PRO A 2 15.81 -5.86 -24.98
C PRO A 2 14.65 -4.86 -24.96
N ALA A 3 13.44 -5.40 -25.06
CA ALA A 3 12.27 -4.75 -24.48
C ALA A 3 12.40 -4.83 -22.94
N ASP A 4 11.63 -3.99 -22.25
CA ASP A 4 11.41 -3.99 -20.80
C ASP A 4 12.47 -3.28 -19.95
N ILE A 5 12.08 -2.08 -19.48
CA ILE A 5 12.37 -1.48 -18.15
C ILE A 5 11.74 -0.07 -18.08
N PHE A 6 11.49 0.59 -19.22
CA PHE A 6 11.02 1.99 -19.23
C PHE A 6 9.51 2.22 -19.09
N THR A 7 8.68 1.18 -19.11
CA THR A 7 7.21 1.35 -18.97
C THR A 7 6.77 1.56 -17.51
N LEU A 8 7.70 1.51 -16.55
CA LEU A 8 7.39 1.77 -15.13
C LEU A 8 7.68 3.21 -14.67
N HIS A 9 8.11 4.10 -15.57
CA HIS A 9 8.46 5.49 -15.22
C HIS A 9 7.42 6.54 -15.69
N ALA A 10 6.40 6.14 -16.45
CA ALA A 10 5.39 7.03 -17.03
C ALA A 10 4.11 7.21 -16.17
N ALA A 11 4.03 6.59 -14.99
CA ALA A 11 2.88 6.71 -14.08
C ALA A 11 3.21 7.48 -12.79
N VAL A 12 4.19 8.39 -12.83
CA VAL A 12 4.63 9.20 -11.66
C VAL A 12 3.86 10.53 -11.54
N THR A 13 2.79 10.75 -12.31
CA THR A 13 2.05 12.03 -12.34
C THR A 13 0.57 11.96 -11.95
N SER A 14 0.02 10.81 -11.59
CA SER A 14 -1.35 10.73 -11.05
C SER A 14 -1.30 10.56 -9.54
N ARG A 15 -2.15 11.28 -8.80
CA ARG A 15 -2.22 11.12 -7.35
C ARG A 15 -2.59 9.67 -7.02
N PRO A 16 -2.17 9.12 -5.87
CA PRO A 16 -2.52 7.75 -5.49
C PRO A 16 -4.05 7.53 -5.54
N GLU A 17 -4.84 8.55 -5.24
CA GLU A 17 -6.31 8.57 -5.37
C GLU A 17 -6.79 8.28 -6.80
N ASP A 18 -6.32 9.02 -7.81
CA ASP A 18 -6.72 8.87 -9.21
C ASP A 18 -6.47 7.44 -9.73
N ARG A 19 -5.38 6.83 -9.24
CA ARG A 19 -4.99 5.47 -9.60
C ARG A 19 -5.93 4.43 -8.98
N LEU A 20 -6.32 4.61 -7.72
CA LEU A 20 -7.29 3.73 -7.05
C LEU A 20 -8.66 3.79 -7.74
N GLU A 21 -9.11 5.00 -8.09
CA GLU A 21 -10.36 5.21 -8.84
C GLU A 21 -10.31 4.59 -10.25
N CYS A 22 -9.20 4.74 -10.96
CA CYS A 22 -9.02 4.10 -12.25
C CYS A 22 -9.08 2.57 -12.15
N LEU A 23 -8.42 1.98 -11.16
CA LEU A 23 -8.46 0.54 -10.93
C LEU A 23 -9.86 0.06 -10.52
N TYR A 24 -10.55 0.84 -9.68
CA TYR A 24 -11.93 0.57 -9.30
C TYR A 24 -12.84 0.52 -10.53
N GLY A 25 -12.79 1.54 -11.39
CA GLY A 25 -13.55 1.58 -12.65
C GLY A 25 -13.27 0.36 -13.55
N GLN A 26 -12.00 -0.03 -13.70
CA GLN A 26 -11.63 -1.22 -14.47
C GLN A 26 -12.20 -2.53 -13.91
N LEU A 27 -12.37 -2.63 -12.58
CA LEU A 27 -12.91 -3.82 -11.94
C LEU A 27 -14.44 -3.85 -12.04
N THR A 28 -15.11 -2.70 -11.88
CA THR A 28 -16.56 -2.60 -12.06
C THR A 28 -16.98 -2.81 -13.51
N ASP A 29 -16.19 -2.33 -14.47
CA ASP A 29 -16.44 -2.54 -15.92
C ASP A 29 -16.34 -4.02 -16.29
N LYS A 30 -15.58 -4.81 -15.52
CA LYS A 30 -15.48 -6.27 -15.65
C LYS A 30 -16.61 -7.01 -14.91
N GLY A 31 -17.52 -6.29 -14.28
CA GLY A 31 -18.68 -6.84 -13.59
C GLY A 31 -18.47 -7.23 -12.13
N LEU A 32 -17.37 -6.80 -11.48
CA LEU A 32 -17.24 -7.00 -10.04
C LEU A 32 -18.27 -6.12 -9.28
N PRO A 33 -18.96 -6.68 -8.27
CA PRO A 33 -19.78 -5.90 -7.35
C PRO A 33 -18.95 -4.80 -6.67
N ASP A 34 -19.55 -3.62 -6.41
CA ASP A 34 -18.87 -2.45 -5.81
C ASP A 34 -18.02 -2.82 -4.58
N ALA A 35 -18.60 -3.52 -3.61
CA ALA A 35 -17.89 -3.90 -2.40
C ALA A 35 -16.69 -4.83 -2.68
N GLU A 36 -16.82 -5.78 -3.61
CA GLU A 36 -15.74 -6.67 -4.02
C GLU A 36 -14.65 -5.90 -4.75
N ALA A 37 -15.03 -5.06 -5.72
CA ALA A 37 -14.11 -4.20 -6.47
C ALA A 37 -13.29 -3.32 -5.52
N ARG A 38 -13.92 -2.71 -4.51
CA ARG A 38 -13.21 -1.89 -3.51
C ARG A 38 -12.23 -2.69 -2.66
N THR A 39 -12.64 -3.87 -2.17
CA THR A 39 -11.71 -4.73 -1.42
C THR A 39 -10.57 -5.24 -2.29
N GLU A 40 -10.81 -5.43 -3.58
CA GLU A 40 -9.82 -5.88 -4.54
C GLU A 40 -8.82 -4.77 -4.90
N VAL A 41 -9.30 -3.53 -5.09
CA VAL A 41 -8.44 -2.34 -5.17
C VAL A 41 -7.52 -2.25 -3.96
N ALA A 42 -8.07 -2.41 -2.76
CA ALA A 42 -7.28 -2.39 -1.53
C ALA A 42 -6.23 -3.51 -1.49
N ARG A 43 -6.60 -4.72 -1.91
CA ARG A 43 -5.68 -5.86 -1.96
C ARG A 43 -4.53 -5.60 -2.95
N ILE A 44 -4.85 -5.10 -4.14
CA ILE A 44 -3.86 -4.80 -5.20
C ILE A 44 -2.92 -3.69 -4.74
N ALA A 45 -3.45 -2.56 -4.29
CA ALA A 45 -2.64 -1.44 -3.81
C ALA A 45 -1.74 -1.82 -2.62
N ALA A 46 -2.29 -2.55 -1.64
CA ALA A 46 -1.52 -3.08 -0.51
C ALA A 46 -0.37 -3.99 -0.97
N ARG A 47 -0.61 -4.82 -1.99
CA ARG A 47 0.39 -5.73 -2.53
C ARG A 47 1.50 -4.98 -3.28
N GLU A 48 1.16 -3.93 -4.00
CA GLU A 48 2.15 -3.14 -4.74
C GLU A 48 3.09 -2.38 -3.80
N VAL A 49 2.57 -1.78 -2.72
CA VAL A 49 3.38 -1.16 -1.67
C VAL A 49 4.33 -2.20 -1.05
N TRP A 50 3.80 -3.39 -0.74
CA TRP A 50 4.61 -4.50 -0.23
C TRP A 50 5.73 -4.89 -1.20
N ASP A 51 5.40 -5.11 -2.46
CA ASP A 51 6.36 -5.57 -3.47
C ASP A 51 7.44 -4.51 -3.74
N ALA A 52 7.07 -3.22 -3.76
CA ALA A 52 8.02 -2.10 -3.89
C ALA A 52 9.05 -2.09 -2.74
N PHE A 53 8.59 -2.23 -1.50
CA PHE A 53 9.50 -2.34 -0.35
C PHE A 53 10.35 -3.61 -0.39
N ALA A 54 9.79 -4.74 -0.82
CA ALA A 54 10.54 -5.97 -0.94
C ALA A 54 11.67 -5.86 -2.01
N VAL A 55 11.41 -5.14 -3.11
CA VAL A 55 12.43 -4.83 -4.14
C VAL A 55 13.53 -3.94 -3.56
N GLN A 56 13.15 -2.81 -2.94
CA GLN A 56 14.11 -1.88 -2.34
C GLN A 56 14.96 -2.58 -1.26
N LEU A 57 14.34 -3.42 -0.43
CA LEU A 57 15.05 -4.20 0.59
C LEU A 57 16.15 -5.08 -0.01
N ARG A 58 15.81 -5.82 -1.09
CA ARG A 58 16.80 -6.66 -1.79
C ARG A 58 17.93 -5.82 -2.38
N HIS A 59 17.60 -4.65 -2.93
CA HIS A 59 18.59 -3.72 -3.48
C HIS A 59 19.56 -3.20 -2.39
N HIS A 60 19.04 -2.68 -1.26
CA HIS A 60 19.88 -2.20 -0.17
C HIS A 60 20.74 -3.30 0.45
N ARG A 61 20.22 -4.53 0.57
CA ARG A 61 21.02 -5.69 1.01
C ARG A 61 22.16 -6.01 0.05
N ALA A 62 21.89 -6.01 -1.26
CA ALA A 62 22.91 -6.25 -2.27
C ALA A 62 23.98 -5.15 -2.30
N ALA A 63 23.60 -3.91 -2.02
CA ALA A 63 24.50 -2.76 -1.92
C ALA A 63 25.25 -2.65 -0.57
N GLY A 64 24.97 -3.51 0.40
CA GLY A 64 25.58 -3.45 1.74
C GLY A 64 25.04 -2.32 2.63
N HIS A 65 23.95 -1.67 2.24
CA HIS A 65 23.27 -0.61 3.01
C HIS A 65 22.40 -1.22 4.12
N GLN A 66 23.03 -1.77 5.16
CA GLN A 66 22.34 -2.55 6.19
C GLN A 66 21.30 -1.76 6.99
N MET A 67 21.53 -0.46 7.22
CA MET A 67 20.59 0.38 7.96
C MET A 67 19.29 0.57 7.17
N ASP A 68 19.39 0.98 5.90
CA ASP A 68 18.23 1.15 5.03
C ASP A 68 17.48 -0.17 4.81
N ALA A 69 18.21 -1.28 4.69
CA ALA A 69 17.60 -2.61 4.63
C ALA A 69 16.83 -2.96 5.91
N SER A 70 17.37 -2.61 7.09
CA SER A 70 16.70 -2.88 8.37
C SER A 70 15.42 -2.05 8.52
N VAL A 71 15.48 -0.78 8.12
CA VAL A 71 14.30 0.10 8.04
C VAL A 71 13.22 -0.52 7.15
N LEU A 72 13.56 -0.91 5.92
CA LEU A 72 12.59 -1.48 4.97
C LEU A 72 12.01 -2.80 5.48
N ALA A 73 12.80 -3.61 6.19
CA ALA A 73 12.31 -4.82 6.82
C ALA A 73 11.26 -4.53 7.92
N VAL A 74 11.44 -3.47 8.70
CA VAL A 74 10.46 -3.03 9.70
C VAL A 74 9.20 -2.48 9.03
N ALA A 75 9.33 -1.71 7.95
CA ALA A 75 8.20 -1.22 7.17
C ALA A 75 7.38 -2.39 6.60
N LEU A 76 8.05 -3.39 5.99
CA LEU A 76 7.41 -4.64 5.56
C LEU A 76 6.72 -5.35 6.73
N GLY A 77 7.38 -5.53 7.88
CA GLY A 77 6.73 -6.16 9.05
C GLY A 77 5.42 -5.48 9.47
N SER A 78 5.33 -4.16 9.29
CA SER A 78 4.12 -3.37 9.59
C SER A 78 2.95 -3.69 8.64
N LEU A 79 3.25 -4.14 7.42
CA LEU A 79 2.28 -4.47 6.37
C LEU A 79 1.95 -5.97 6.28
N GLN A 80 2.64 -6.85 7.02
CA GLN A 80 2.64 -8.31 6.81
C GLN A 80 1.27 -8.96 7.08
N GLY A 81 0.38 -8.25 7.75
CA GLY A 81 -1.00 -8.66 8.00
C GLY A 81 -2.04 -8.06 7.06
N LEU A 82 -1.66 -7.38 5.98
CA LEU A 82 -2.61 -6.64 5.15
C LEU A 82 -3.14 -7.46 3.97
N THR A 83 -2.27 -8.10 3.20
CA THR A 83 -2.63 -8.72 1.90
C THR A 83 -3.46 -10.00 2.04
N LEU A 84 -3.09 -10.92 2.95
CA LEU A 84 -3.81 -12.19 3.12
C LEU A 84 -5.22 -12.00 3.71
N PRO A 85 -5.44 -11.14 4.72
CA PRO A 85 -6.80 -10.91 5.22
C PRO A 85 -7.70 -10.19 4.21
N LEU A 86 -7.17 -9.25 3.42
CA LEU A 86 -7.94 -8.62 2.33
C LEU A 86 -8.38 -9.65 1.28
N LEU A 87 -7.55 -10.65 0.98
CA LEU A 87 -7.92 -11.76 0.10
C LEU A 87 -9.03 -12.64 0.69
N ARG A 88 -8.99 -12.91 2.00
CA ARG A 88 -9.93 -13.82 2.68
C ARG A 88 -11.30 -13.21 2.98
N HIS A 89 -11.40 -11.89 2.95
CA HIS A 89 -12.61 -11.15 3.29
C HIS A 89 -13.05 -10.22 2.15
N SER A 90 -13.02 -10.75 0.91
CA SER A 90 -13.53 -10.04 -0.27
C SER A 90 -14.98 -9.57 -0.07
N GLY A 91 -15.29 -8.36 -0.52
CA GLY A 91 -16.60 -7.73 -0.33
C GLY A 91 -16.84 -7.15 1.07
N ASN A 92 -15.98 -7.40 2.06
CA ASN A 92 -16.10 -6.80 3.40
C ASN A 92 -15.29 -5.51 3.51
N VAL A 93 -15.86 -4.41 3.03
CA VAL A 93 -15.22 -3.08 3.03
C VAL A 93 -14.89 -2.60 4.45
N ALA A 94 -15.77 -2.84 5.43
CA ALA A 94 -15.52 -2.45 6.82
C ALA A 94 -14.30 -3.16 7.41
N TYR A 95 -14.13 -4.45 7.10
CA TYR A 95 -12.94 -5.19 7.48
C TYR A 95 -11.70 -4.64 6.78
N ALA A 96 -11.78 -4.38 5.47
CA ALA A 96 -10.68 -3.80 4.70
C ALA A 96 -10.22 -2.46 5.29
N SER A 97 -11.15 -1.52 5.58
CA SER A 97 -10.82 -0.24 6.22
C SER A 97 -10.12 -0.44 7.57
N ARG A 98 -10.60 -1.38 8.39
CA ARG A 98 -9.97 -1.67 9.69
C ARG A 98 -8.56 -2.26 9.53
N ALA A 99 -8.37 -3.13 8.56
CA ALA A 99 -7.09 -3.78 8.28
C ALA A 99 -6.05 -2.75 7.80
N VAL A 100 -6.41 -1.89 6.83
CA VAL A 100 -5.57 -0.78 6.36
C VAL A 100 -5.27 0.18 7.51
N GLY A 101 -6.29 0.61 8.25
CA GLY A 101 -6.16 1.42 9.47
C GLY A 101 -5.16 0.87 10.48
N THR A 102 -5.16 -0.44 10.67
CA THR A 102 -4.26 -1.10 11.62
C THR A 102 -2.84 -1.17 11.08
N ALA A 103 -2.67 -1.46 9.79
CA ALA A 103 -1.35 -1.46 9.15
C ALA A 103 -0.72 -0.06 9.17
N ARG A 104 -1.49 0.99 8.86
CA ARG A 104 -1.04 2.39 8.89
C ARG A 104 -0.56 2.80 10.28
N ARG A 105 -1.35 2.54 11.32
CA ARG A 105 -0.94 2.81 12.71
C ARG A 105 0.34 2.08 13.12
N ARG A 106 0.51 0.81 12.70
CA ARG A 106 1.75 0.05 12.95
C ARG A 106 2.94 0.67 12.24
N LEU A 107 2.76 1.07 10.98
CA LEU A 107 3.79 1.73 10.19
C LEU A 107 4.22 3.04 10.84
N GLN A 108 3.28 3.90 11.22
CA GLN A 108 3.56 5.18 11.90
C GLN A 108 4.26 4.98 13.25
N TYR A 109 3.80 4.02 14.05
CA TYR A 109 4.42 3.69 15.33
C TYR A 109 5.87 3.22 15.16
N ASN A 110 6.10 2.29 14.25
CA ASN A 110 7.43 1.75 13.97
C ASN A 110 8.35 2.80 13.34
N GLY A 111 7.83 3.63 12.43
CA GLY A 111 8.54 4.75 11.83
C GLY A 111 8.95 5.80 12.88
N GLY A 112 8.05 6.14 13.80
CA GLY A 112 8.34 7.06 14.90
C GLY A 112 9.31 6.50 15.94
N LEU A 113 9.34 5.18 16.15
CA LEU A 113 10.39 4.52 16.93
C LEU A 113 11.74 4.59 16.22
N LEU A 114 11.79 4.26 14.93
CA LEU A 114 13.01 4.32 14.14
C LEU A 114 13.57 5.73 14.04
N HIS A 115 12.72 6.74 13.84
CA HIS A 115 13.14 8.14 13.82
C HIS A 115 13.81 8.58 15.13
N ARG A 116 13.29 8.11 16.27
CA ARG A 116 13.89 8.38 17.60
C ARG A 116 15.23 7.68 17.79
N LEU A 117 15.40 6.48 17.24
CA LEU A 117 16.65 5.72 17.32
C LEU A 117 17.69 6.22 16.31
N HIS A 118 17.24 6.70 15.15
CA HIS A 118 18.03 7.16 14.02
C HIS A 118 17.34 8.37 13.36
N PRO A 119 17.73 9.62 13.68
CA PRO A 119 17.06 10.85 13.22
C PRO A 119 17.12 11.17 11.71
N HIS A 120 17.39 10.18 10.87
CA HIS A 120 17.52 10.34 9.43
C HIS A 120 16.12 10.26 8.81
N ASN A 121 15.81 11.19 7.90
CA ASN A 121 14.53 11.20 7.21
C ASN A 121 14.38 9.89 6.41
N ASN A 122 13.27 9.19 6.60
CA ASN A 122 13.05 7.90 5.95
C ASN A 122 11.91 7.98 4.94
N PRO A 123 12.21 8.26 3.66
CA PRO A 123 11.18 8.50 2.65
C PRO A 123 10.24 7.30 2.46
N ALA A 124 10.74 6.07 2.66
CA ALA A 124 9.92 4.87 2.55
C ALA A 124 8.72 4.87 3.51
N PHE A 125 8.91 5.30 4.77
CA PHE A 125 7.81 5.39 5.73
C PHE A 125 6.75 6.43 5.34
N ASN A 126 7.19 7.57 4.79
CA ASN A 126 6.28 8.63 4.35
C ASN A 126 5.48 8.18 3.12
N ASP A 127 6.14 7.55 2.15
CA ASP A 127 5.50 7.09 0.91
C ASP A 127 4.46 6.00 1.20
N ALA A 128 4.75 5.06 2.10
CA ALA A 128 3.77 4.05 2.50
C ALA A 128 2.66 4.61 3.40
N ASP A 129 2.94 5.59 4.26
CA ASP A 129 1.87 6.25 5.01
C ASP A 129 0.90 6.96 4.07
N ALA A 130 1.42 7.69 3.08
CA ALA A 130 0.59 8.35 2.06
C ALA A 130 -0.22 7.35 1.22
N ALA A 131 0.37 6.22 0.84
CA ALA A 131 -0.35 5.17 0.11
C ALA A 131 -1.46 4.53 0.94
N LEU A 132 -1.22 4.26 2.23
CA LEU A 132 -2.23 3.70 3.14
C LEU A 132 -3.31 4.73 3.47
N GLU A 133 -2.96 6.00 3.61
CA GLU A 133 -3.90 7.11 3.79
C GLU A 133 -4.86 7.25 2.61
N ALA A 134 -4.33 7.27 1.39
CA ALA A 134 -5.14 7.31 0.19
C ALA A 134 -6.09 6.09 0.12
N LEU A 135 -5.61 4.91 0.54
CA LEU A 135 -6.41 3.70 0.56
C LEU A 135 -7.49 3.72 1.66
N GLU A 136 -7.21 4.28 2.84
CA GLU A 136 -8.21 4.51 3.88
C GLU A 136 -9.31 5.46 3.38
N ALA A 137 -8.93 6.57 2.75
CA ALA A 137 -9.85 7.54 2.19
C ALA A 137 -10.75 6.90 1.12
N PHE A 138 -10.16 6.15 0.18
CA PHE A 138 -10.87 5.42 -0.85
C PHE A 138 -11.91 4.44 -0.28
N LEU A 139 -11.53 3.65 0.74
CA LEU A 139 -12.45 2.71 1.37
C LEU A 139 -13.54 3.40 2.20
N ALA A 140 -13.25 4.58 2.78
CA ALA A 140 -14.22 5.34 3.57
C ALA A 140 -15.34 5.95 2.71
N GLN A 141 -15.06 6.29 1.44
CA GLN A 141 -16.03 6.81 0.47
C GLN A 141 -17.11 5.78 0.09
N SER A 142 -16.90 4.49 0.42
CA SER A 142 -17.83 3.40 0.15
C SER A 142 -19.09 3.40 1.01
N ARG A 143 -19.19 4.22 2.07
CA ARG A 143 -20.40 4.28 2.89
C ARG A 143 -21.57 4.75 2.03
N PRO A 144 -22.54 3.88 1.69
CA PRO A 144 -23.79 4.36 1.18
C PRO A 144 -24.47 5.09 2.34
N ASN A 145 -24.97 6.30 2.10
CA ASN A 145 -26.06 6.81 2.91
C ASN A 145 -27.14 5.73 2.92
N ALA A 146 -27.35 5.11 4.08
CA ALA A 146 -28.60 4.42 4.35
C ALA A 146 -29.68 5.50 4.33
N ALA A 147 -30.44 5.56 3.22
CA ALA A 147 -31.70 6.25 3.13
C ALA A 147 -32.81 5.36 3.73
#